data_AF-A0A842UIQ6-F1
#
_entry.id   AF-A0A842UIQ6-F1
#
_cell.length_a   1.000
_cell.length_b   1.000
_cell.length_c   1.000
_cell.angle_alpha   90.00
_cell.angle_beta   90.00
_cell.angle_gamma   90.00
#
_symmetry.space_group_name_H-M   'P 1'
#
loop_
_entity.id
_entity.type
_entity.pdbx_description
1 polymer ?
#
loop_
_entity_poly.entity_id
_entity_poly.type
_entity_poly.pdbx_seq_one_letter_code
_entity_poly.pdbx_strand_id
1 'polypeptide(L)'
;MSKKTEINEKDLDNKAEKDPKSKRWNNANSRKNLKQYQKDKKEEPVVPEVVSEDEEDNTQAQALVVGRKISPDLVKKLMPQRGVLTAAEKKRFNGIVITYLADFKNEEPTAADVDDIFEIAKSDIMETRLLQASKSDPQALVSISQAIEKLNKRKQQAKENLSSRRVDRKGTRASADVNIIDLVVQFDSLRKNEQRDKIDALMAEEDETSQKLRKVLEDDGY
;
A
#
# COMPACT_ATOMS: atom_id res chain seq x y z
N MET A 1 -22.24 38.36 -16.14
CA MET A 1 -22.67 37.36 -17.15
C MET A 1 -21.69 37.39 -18.30
N SER A 2 -20.82 36.39 -18.47
CA SER A 2 -19.90 36.33 -19.61
C SER A 2 -20.62 35.72 -20.81
N LYS A 3 -20.60 36.41 -21.95
CA LYS A 3 -21.16 35.92 -23.22
C LYS A 3 -20.35 34.71 -23.66
N LYS A 4 -21.00 33.55 -23.79
CA LYS A 4 -20.43 32.38 -24.48
C LYS A 4 -20.15 32.77 -25.92
N THR A 5 -18.90 32.70 -26.34
CA THR A 5 -18.50 32.85 -27.73
C THR A 5 -19.08 31.68 -28.53
N GLU A 6 -19.96 31.97 -29.49
CA GLU A 6 -20.46 30.99 -30.44
C GLU A 6 -19.31 30.57 -31.37
N ILE A 7 -18.88 29.32 -31.21
CA ILE A 7 -17.85 28.73 -32.05
C ILE A 7 -18.53 28.23 -33.32
N ASN A 8 -18.22 28.86 -34.46
CA ASN A 8 -18.80 28.51 -35.75
C ASN A 8 -18.01 27.33 -36.36
N GLU A 9 -18.60 26.13 -36.33
CA GLU A 9 -17.93 24.87 -36.68
C GLU A 9 -17.35 24.87 -38.11
N LYS A 10 -18.02 25.55 -39.05
CA LYS A 10 -17.57 25.64 -40.44
C LYS A 10 -16.26 26.41 -40.62
N ASP A 11 -15.98 27.39 -39.77
CA ASP A 11 -14.74 28.17 -39.84
C ASP A 11 -13.55 27.43 -39.23
N LEU A 12 -13.81 26.51 -38.29
CA LEU A 12 -12.78 25.63 -37.72
C LEU A 12 -12.35 24.56 -38.72
N ASP A 13 -13.29 23.96 -39.45
CA ASP A 13 -12.98 22.95 -40.46
C ASP A 13 -12.17 23.52 -41.63
N ASN A 14 -12.52 24.73 -42.09
CA ASN A 14 -11.78 25.42 -43.14
C ASN A 14 -10.36 25.83 -42.71
N LYS A 15 -10.15 26.13 -41.43
CA LYS A 15 -8.82 26.41 -40.87
C LYS A 15 -8.00 25.11 -40.72
N ALA A 16 -8.64 24.01 -40.34
CA ALA A 16 -7.99 22.71 -40.23
C ALA A 16 -7.53 22.17 -41.60
N GLU A 17 -8.29 22.36 -42.68
CA GLU A 17 -7.87 21.91 -44.03
C GLU A 17 -6.64 22.65 -44.59
N LYS A 18 -6.47 23.92 -44.21
CA LYS A 18 -5.38 24.78 -44.72
C LYS A 18 -4.08 24.63 -43.95
N ASP A 19 -4.08 23.94 -42.81
CA ASP A 19 -2.91 23.80 -41.94
C ASP A 19 -2.01 22.64 -42.39
N PRO A 20 -0.74 22.85 -42.80
CA PRO A 20 0.11 21.77 -43.34
C PRO A 20 0.38 20.63 -42.35
N LYS A 21 0.22 20.87 -41.04
CA LYS A 21 0.31 19.83 -39.99
C LYS A 21 -0.93 18.92 -39.93
N SER A 22 -2.10 19.37 -40.41
CA SER A 22 -3.34 18.60 -40.34
C SER A 22 -3.38 17.43 -41.33
N LYS A 23 -2.65 17.52 -42.45
CA LYS A 23 -2.59 16.44 -43.46
C LYS A 23 -2.01 15.14 -42.92
N ARG A 24 -1.09 15.19 -41.95
CA ARG A 24 -0.55 14.00 -41.26
C ARG A 24 -1.49 13.47 -40.18
N TRP A 25 -2.25 14.33 -39.52
CA TRP A 25 -3.16 13.94 -38.44
C TRP A 25 -4.54 13.49 -38.91
N ASN A 26 -4.98 13.91 -40.10
CA ASN A 26 -6.28 13.57 -40.66
C ASN A 26 -6.21 12.35 -41.60
N ASN A 27 -5.29 11.41 -41.35
CA ASN A 27 -5.25 10.14 -42.06
C ASN A 27 -6.49 9.32 -41.70
N ALA A 28 -7.27 8.91 -42.71
CA ALA A 28 -8.48 8.12 -42.56
C ALA A 28 -8.27 6.84 -41.71
N ASN A 29 -7.08 6.22 -41.80
CA ASN A 29 -6.74 5.05 -40.99
C ASN A 29 -6.53 5.39 -39.50
N SER A 30 -5.98 6.57 -39.19
CA SER A 30 -5.85 7.04 -37.80
C SER A 30 -7.22 7.28 -37.16
N ARG A 31 -8.17 7.85 -37.92
CA ARG A 31 -9.55 8.07 -37.45
C ARG A 31 -10.31 6.76 -37.22
N LYS A 32 -10.05 5.73 -38.03
CA LYS A 32 -10.60 4.37 -37.82
C LYS A 32 -10.08 3.75 -36.52
N ASN A 33 -8.77 3.83 -36.26
CA ASN A 33 -8.18 3.33 -35.02
C ASN A 33 -8.73 4.07 -33.80
N LEU A 34 -8.90 5.40 -33.87
CA LEU A 34 -9.45 6.18 -32.76
C LEU A 34 -10.92 5.83 -32.46
N LYS A 35 -11.73 5.57 -33.50
CA LYS A 35 -13.12 5.10 -33.34
C LYS A 35 -13.22 3.72 -32.68
N GLN A 36 -12.21 2.88 -32.87
CA GLN A 36 -12.14 1.57 -32.21
C GLN A 36 -11.97 1.75 -30.69
N TYR A 37 -11.02 2.59 -30.27
CA TYR A 37 -10.84 2.94 -28.85
C TYR A 37 -12.02 3.69 -28.22
N GLN A 38 -12.79 4.46 -29.00
CA GLN A 38 -14.01 5.11 -28.50
C GLN A 38 -15.20 4.14 -28.40
N LYS A 39 -15.28 3.10 -29.23
CA LYS A 39 -16.28 2.03 -29.07
C LYS A 39 -16.00 1.20 -27.82
N ASP A 40 -14.73 0.92 -27.54
CA ASP A 40 -14.32 0.16 -26.36
C ASP A 40 -14.40 0.99 -25.05
N LYS A 41 -14.51 2.33 -25.15
CA LYS A 41 -14.69 3.25 -24.01
C LYS A 41 -16.11 3.79 -23.82
N LYS A 42 -17.08 3.36 -24.61
CA LYS A 42 -18.51 3.66 -24.38
C LYS A 42 -19.12 2.68 -23.37
N GLU A 43 -18.45 2.49 -22.23
CA GLU A 43 -19.17 2.16 -21.00
C GLU A 43 -19.75 3.48 -20.50
N GLU A 44 -21.08 3.55 -20.44
CA GLU A 44 -21.83 4.75 -20.08
C GLU A 44 -21.40 5.27 -18.70
N PRO A 45 -21.30 6.60 -18.49
CA PRO A 45 -21.13 7.13 -17.14
C PRO A 45 -22.40 6.78 -16.35
N VAL A 46 -22.26 5.84 -15.42
CA VAL A 46 -23.32 5.45 -14.48
C VAL A 46 -23.68 6.69 -13.66
N VAL A 47 -24.80 7.32 -13.99
CA VAL A 47 -25.42 8.35 -13.15
C VAL A 47 -26.02 7.63 -11.94
N PRO A 48 -25.63 7.98 -10.71
CA PRO A 48 -26.20 7.34 -9.53
C PRO A 48 -27.68 7.71 -9.42
N GLU A 49 -28.57 6.73 -9.55
CA GLU A 49 -29.94 6.86 -9.08
C GLU A 49 -29.93 6.96 -7.55
N VAL A 50 -30.43 8.07 -7.04
CA VAL A 50 -30.72 8.24 -5.61
C VAL A 50 -32.05 7.53 -5.36
N VAL A 51 -31.97 6.28 -4.91
CA VAL A 51 -33.12 5.56 -4.36
C VAL A 51 -33.25 5.93 -2.88
N SER A 52 -34.45 6.35 -2.52
CA SER A 52 -34.91 6.80 -1.22
C SER A 52 -34.85 5.73 -0.12
N GLU A 53 -34.79 6.26 1.10
CA GLU A 53 -34.83 5.65 2.43
C GLU A 53 -35.74 4.41 2.54
N ASP A 54 -35.13 3.28 2.93
CA ASP A 54 -35.53 2.41 4.04
C ASP A 54 -34.90 1.01 3.83
N GLU A 55 -33.85 0.71 4.60
CA GLU A 55 -33.55 -0.60 5.22
C GLU A 55 -32.09 -0.65 5.70
N GLU A 56 -31.97 -0.98 6.98
CA GLU A 56 -30.82 -0.80 7.86
C GLU A 56 -29.70 -1.84 7.63
N ASP A 57 -28.46 -1.37 7.87
CA ASP A 57 -27.29 -2.13 8.30
C ASP A 57 -26.82 -3.33 7.45
N ASN A 58 -26.05 -3.04 6.37
CA ASN A 58 -24.83 -3.80 6.01
C ASN A 58 -24.04 -3.33 4.76
N THR A 59 -24.38 -2.22 4.11
CA THR A 59 -23.96 -1.99 2.70
C THR A 59 -22.79 -1.04 2.45
N GLN A 60 -22.10 -0.49 3.45
CA GLN A 60 -20.97 0.43 3.19
C GLN A 60 -19.60 -0.22 2.95
N ALA A 61 -19.49 -1.54 2.84
CA ALA A 61 -18.21 -2.22 2.60
C ALA A 61 -18.04 -2.83 1.19
N GLN A 62 -18.99 -2.65 0.25
CA GLN A 62 -19.00 -3.46 -0.98
C GLN A 62 -18.88 -2.71 -2.32
N ALA A 63 -18.92 -1.38 -2.35
CA ALA A 63 -18.82 -0.62 -3.60
C ALA A 63 -17.44 0.05 -3.74
N LEU A 64 -16.40 -0.73 -4.05
CA LEU A 64 -15.15 -0.33 -4.72
C LEU A 64 -14.19 -1.52 -4.84
N VAL A 65 -14.55 -2.53 -5.64
CA VAL A 65 -13.57 -3.55 -6.08
C VAL A 65 -13.86 -3.89 -7.54
N VAL A 66 -13.17 -3.21 -8.45
CA VAL A 66 -13.03 -3.59 -9.86
C VAL A 66 -11.55 -3.92 -10.08
N GLY A 67 -11.31 -5.11 -10.63
CA GLY A 67 -10.02 -5.80 -10.64
C GLY A 67 -10.20 -7.16 -9.94
N ARG A 68 -10.09 -8.27 -10.70
CA ARG A 68 -10.57 -9.62 -10.33
C ARG A 68 -10.40 -9.97 -8.85
N LYS A 69 -11.55 -10.13 -8.17
CA LYS A 69 -11.63 -10.40 -6.74
C LYS A 69 -11.19 -11.84 -6.48
N ILE A 70 -10.15 -12.04 -5.70
CA ILE A 70 -10.11 -13.21 -4.82
C ILE A 70 -11.43 -13.17 -4.07
N SER A 71 -12.29 -14.17 -4.28
CA SER A 71 -13.62 -14.13 -3.71
C SER A 71 -13.49 -14.01 -2.19
N PRO A 72 -14.35 -13.22 -1.52
CA PRO A 72 -14.43 -13.20 -0.07
C PRO A 72 -14.56 -14.62 0.53
N ASP A 73 -15.04 -15.56 -0.28
CA ASP A 73 -15.14 -16.98 0.05
C ASP A 73 -13.78 -17.70 0.11
N LEU A 74 -12.77 -17.29 -0.66
CA LEU A 74 -11.41 -17.81 -0.51
C LEU A 74 -10.82 -17.37 0.84
N VAL A 75 -11.00 -16.11 1.22
CA VAL A 75 -10.58 -15.58 2.52
C VAL A 75 -11.31 -16.29 3.67
N LYS A 76 -12.61 -16.55 3.52
CA LYS A 76 -13.39 -17.34 4.50
C LYS A 76 -12.96 -18.80 4.59
N LYS A 77 -12.52 -19.42 3.48
CA LYS A 77 -12.02 -20.81 3.46
C LYS A 77 -10.63 -20.96 4.05
N LEU A 78 -9.81 -19.93 3.90
CA LEU A 78 -8.44 -19.88 4.42
C LEU A 78 -8.37 -19.44 5.89
N MET A 79 -9.51 -19.02 6.46
CA MET A 79 -9.58 -18.62 7.85
C MET A 79 -9.36 -19.81 8.80
N PRO A 80 -8.63 -19.61 9.93
CA PRO A 80 -8.56 -20.59 11.01
C PRO A 80 -9.97 -20.97 11.50
N GLN A 81 -10.18 -22.26 11.76
CA GLN A 81 -11.47 -22.80 12.20
C GLN A 81 -11.98 -22.13 13.50
N ARG A 82 -13.29 -22.23 13.73
CA ARG A 82 -14.02 -21.60 14.84
C ARG A 82 -13.28 -21.74 16.19
N GLY A 83 -13.08 -20.61 16.87
CA GLY A 83 -12.59 -20.56 18.26
C GLY A 83 -11.14 -20.09 18.45
N VAL A 84 -10.33 -19.98 17.38
CA VAL A 84 -8.91 -19.58 17.51
C VAL A 84 -8.74 -18.06 17.67
N LEU A 85 -9.60 -17.26 17.05
CA LEU A 85 -9.55 -15.79 17.07
C LEU A 85 -10.82 -15.23 17.74
N THR A 86 -10.65 -14.18 18.55
CA THR A 86 -11.76 -13.35 19.03
C THR A 86 -12.40 -12.59 17.87
N ALA A 87 -13.62 -12.05 18.07
CA ALA A 87 -14.30 -11.27 17.04
C ALA A 87 -13.49 -10.04 16.58
N ALA A 88 -12.83 -9.36 17.51
CA ALA A 88 -11.97 -8.22 17.23
C ALA A 88 -10.73 -8.62 16.42
N GLU A 89 -10.06 -9.71 16.81
CA GLU A 89 -8.88 -10.21 16.09
C GLU A 89 -9.24 -10.72 14.69
N LYS A 90 -10.40 -11.37 14.54
CA LYS A 90 -10.91 -11.80 13.25
C LYS A 90 -11.17 -10.60 12.33
N LYS A 91 -11.76 -9.52 12.85
CA LYS A 91 -11.96 -8.28 12.09
C LYS A 91 -10.62 -7.69 11.63
N ARG A 92 -9.62 -7.66 12.52
CA ARG A 92 -8.28 -7.17 12.20
C ARG A 92 -7.54 -8.04 11.19
N PHE A 93 -7.58 -9.36 11.36
CA PHE A 93 -7.02 -10.33 10.41
C PHE A 93 -7.56 -10.08 9.01
N ASN A 94 -8.89 -10.04 8.88
CA ASN A 94 -9.56 -9.82 7.60
C ASN A 94 -9.21 -8.45 7.04
N GLY A 95 -9.14 -7.41 7.88
CA GLY A 95 -8.73 -6.08 7.44
C GLY A 95 -7.36 -6.10 6.77
N ILE A 96 -6.36 -6.70 7.43
CA ILE A 96 -5.00 -6.81 6.89
C ILE A 96 -5.01 -7.60 5.58
N VAL A 97 -5.60 -8.80 5.58
CA VAL A 97 -5.64 -9.65 4.37
C VAL A 97 -6.31 -8.92 3.21
N ILE A 98 -7.47 -8.30 3.43
CA ILE A 98 -8.20 -7.59 2.38
C ILE A 98 -7.38 -6.41 1.86
N THR A 99 -6.75 -5.62 2.73
CA THR A 99 -5.90 -4.49 2.30
C THR A 99 -4.73 -4.98 1.44
N TYR A 100 -4.02 -6.02 1.87
CA TYR A 100 -2.87 -6.55 1.13
C TYR A 100 -3.27 -7.25 -0.17
N LEU A 101 -4.48 -7.82 -0.25
CA LEU A 101 -5.01 -8.41 -1.48
C LEU A 101 -5.56 -7.35 -2.45
N ALA A 102 -6.09 -6.24 -1.96
CA ALA A 102 -6.58 -5.13 -2.79
C ALA A 102 -5.46 -4.50 -3.64
N ASP A 103 -4.22 -4.64 -3.20
CA ASP A 103 -3.01 -4.24 -3.92
C ASP A 103 -2.78 -5.03 -5.23
N PHE A 104 -3.36 -6.22 -5.38
CA PHE A 104 -3.20 -7.10 -6.55
C PHE A 104 -4.26 -6.82 -7.64
N LYS A 105 -4.52 -5.55 -7.96
CA LYS A 105 -5.61 -5.13 -8.88
C LYS A 105 -5.55 -5.76 -10.27
N ASN A 106 -4.34 -5.99 -10.77
CA ASN A 106 -4.05 -6.42 -12.14
C ASN A 106 -3.36 -7.79 -12.24
N GLU A 107 -3.13 -8.46 -11.11
CA GLU A 107 -2.37 -9.70 -11.04
C GLU A 107 -3.02 -10.66 -10.04
N GLU A 108 -3.02 -11.96 -10.33
CA GLU A 108 -3.44 -12.95 -9.32
C GLU A 108 -2.27 -13.20 -8.35
N PRO A 109 -2.46 -13.08 -7.03
CA PRO A 109 -1.40 -13.40 -6.10
C PRO A 109 -1.05 -14.87 -6.16
N THR A 110 0.24 -15.17 -6.06
CA THR A 110 0.73 -16.54 -5.96
C THR A 110 0.42 -17.12 -4.59
N ALA A 111 0.44 -18.45 -4.46
CA ALA A 111 0.28 -19.11 -3.16
C ALA A 111 1.30 -18.59 -2.12
N ALA A 112 2.55 -18.36 -2.54
CA ALA A 112 3.59 -17.77 -1.69
C ALA A 112 3.26 -16.33 -1.23
N ASP A 113 2.58 -15.54 -2.07
CA ASP A 113 2.13 -14.20 -1.66
C ASP A 113 1.02 -14.29 -0.62
N VAL A 114 0.08 -15.21 -0.80
CA VAL A 114 -1.01 -15.44 0.17
C VAL A 114 -0.45 -15.90 1.52
N ASP A 115 0.54 -16.81 1.50
CA ASP A 115 1.22 -17.28 2.71
C ASP A 115 1.94 -16.15 3.46
N ASP A 116 2.68 -15.30 2.74
CA ASP A 116 3.36 -14.15 3.37
C ASP A 116 2.35 -13.13 3.94
N ILE A 117 1.22 -12.89 3.26
CA ILE A 117 0.14 -12.01 3.77
C ILE A 117 -0.47 -12.58 5.05
N PHE A 118 -0.67 -13.91 5.10
CA PHE A 118 -1.15 -14.56 6.30
C PHE A 118 -0.14 -14.54 7.43
N GLU A 119 1.15 -14.68 7.15
CA GLU A 119 2.18 -14.57 8.17
C GLU A 119 2.26 -13.15 8.74
N ILE A 120 2.07 -12.11 7.90
CA ILE A 120 1.94 -10.71 8.37
C ILE A 120 0.74 -10.57 9.30
N ALA A 121 -0.44 -11.02 8.87
CA ALA A 121 -1.68 -10.87 9.64
C ALA A 121 -1.63 -11.67 10.95
N LYS A 122 -1.05 -12.88 10.93
CA LYS A 122 -0.86 -13.73 12.11
C LYS A 122 0.13 -13.10 13.08
N SER A 123 1.28 -12.63 12.59
CA SER A 123 2.30 -11.99 13.43
C SER A 123 1.75 -10.77 14.15
N ASP A 124 0.94 -9.96 13.46
CA ASP A 124 0.30 -8.76 14.01
C ASP A 124 -0.72 -9.07 15.13
N ILE A 125 -1.50 -10.13 14.97
CA ILE A 125 -2.42 -10.61 16.02
C ILE A 125 -1.66 -11.17 17.22
N MET A 126 -0.64 -11.99 16.97
CA MET A 126 0.17 -12.57 18.05
C MET A 126 0.90 -11.49 18.84
N GLU A 127 1.46 -10.48 18.17
CA GLU A 127 2.08 -9.31 18.77
C GLU A 127 1.08 -8.60 19.70
N THR A 128 -0.13 -8.35 19.23
CA THR A 128 -1.18 -7.70 20.01
C THR A 128 -1.60 -8.53 21.23
N ARG A 129 -1.73 -9.85 21.07
CA ARG A 129 -2.04 -10.77 22.18
C ARG A 129 -0.98 -10.72 23.27
N LEU A 130 0.30 -10.79 22.87
CA LEU A 130 1.41 -10.75 23.81
C LEU A 130 1.43 -9.41 24.57
N LEU A 131 1.27 -8.29 23.86
CA LEU A 131 1.21 -6.96 24.46
C LEU A 131 0.00 -6.77 25.40
N GLN A 132 -1.15 -7.35 25.05
CA GLN A 132 -2.33 -7.33 25.92
C GLN A 132 -2.12 -8.19 27.17
N ALA A 133 -1.49 -9.36 27.03
CA ALA A 133 -1.21 -10.26 28.15
C ALA A 133 -0.18 -9.68 29.14
N SER A 134 0.75 -8.85 28.66
CA SER A 134 1.79 -8.23 29.49
C SER A 134 1.48 -6.80 29.93
N LYS A 135 0.30 -6.25 29.59
CA LYS A 135 -0.05 -4.84 29.82
C LYS A 135 0.12 -4.39 31.28
N SER A 136 -0.09 -5.30 32.22
CA SER A 136 -0.07 -5.02 33.67
C SER A 136 1.21 -5.47 34.38
N ASP A 137 2.15 -6.11 33.68
CA ASP A 137 3.35 -6.68 34.31
C ASP A 137 4.63 -6.34 33.52
N PRO A 138 5.46 -5.40 34.01
CA PRO A 138 6.75 -5.06 33.43
C PRO A 138 7.71 -6.25 33.30
N GLN A 139 7.63 -7.23 34.20
CA GLN A 139 8.51 -8.40 34.17
C GLN A 139 8.05 -9.39 33.09
N ALA A 140 6.74 -9.53 32.88
CA ALA A 140 6.19 -10.22 31.73
C ALA A 140 6.59 -9.52 30.41
N LEU A 141 6.59 -8.17 30.36
CA LEU A 141 7.04 -7.41 29.19
C LEU A 141 8.48 -7.75 28.79
N VAL A 142 9.40 -7.81 29.75
CA VAL A 142 10.79 -8.23 29.50
C VAL A 142 10.82 -9.66 28.97
N SER A 143 10.02 -10.55 29.54
CA SER A 143 9.96 -11.98 29.14
C SER A 143 9.44 -12.17 27.71
N ILE A 144 8.45 -11.38 27.28
CA ILE A 144 7.88 -11.47 25.92
C ILE A 144 8.67 -10.68 24.87
N SER A 145 9.59 -9.81 25.28
CA SER A 145 10.35 -8.92 24.37
C SER A 145 11.07 -9.71 23.26
N GLN A 146 11.71 -10.83 23.60
CA GLN A 146 12.37 -11.71 22.65
C GLN A 146 11.38 -12.38 21.68
N ALA A 147 10.16 -12.69 22.15
CA ALA A 147 9.11 -13.25 21.31
C ALA A 147 8.56 -12.20 20.34
N ILE A 148 8.35 -10.97 20.80
CA ILE A 148 7.96 -9.82 19.96
C ILE A 148 9.02 -9.55 18.90
N GLU A 149 10.31 -9.56 19.26
CA GLU A 149 11.38 -9.33 18.30
C GLU A 149 11.41 -10.41 17.20
N LYS A 150 11.21 -11.69 17.57
CA LYS A 150 11.08 -12.79 16.61
C LYS A 150 9.88 -12.62 15.69
N LEU A 151 8.72 -12.19 16.22
CA LEU A 151 7.53 -11.90 15.42
C LEU A 151 7.77 -10.74 14.46
N ASN A 152 8.42 -9.67 14.91
CA ASN A 152 8.75 -8.52 14.09
C ASN A 152 9.72 -8.89 12.95
N LYS A 153 10.72 -9.73 13.21
CA LYS A 153 11.62 -10.24 12.17
C LYS A 153 10.87 -11.05 11.11
N ARG A 154 9.97 -11.96 11.51
CA ARG A 154 9.15 -12.74 10.57
C ARG A 154 8.21 -11.86 9.75
N LYS A 155 7.52 -10.92 10.41
CA LYS A 155 6.63 -9.94 9.79
C LYS A 155 7.39 -9.10 8.75
N GLN A 156 8.60 -8.65 9.10
CA GLN A 156 9.44 -7.87 8.21
C GLN A 156 9.93 -8.70 7.01
N GLN A 157 10.39 -9.92 7.24
CA GLN A 157 10.80 -10.83 6.18
C GLN A 157 9.66 -11.10 5.19
N ALA A 158 8.44 -11.34 5.68
CA ALA A 158 7.27 -11.53 4.83
C ALA A 158 6.94 -10.29 3.99
N LYS A 159 7.06 -9.08 4.56
CA LYS A 159 6.91 -7.82 3.80
C LYS A 159 7.99 -7.68 2.71
N GLU A 160 9.25 -7.98 3.04
CA GLU A 160 10.39 -7.90 2.11
C GLU A 160 10.24 -8.92 0.98
N ASN A 161 9.80 -10.14 1.29
CA ASN A 161 9.50 -11.18 0.30
C ASN A 161 8.41 -10.73 -0.68
N LEU A 162 7.29 -10.19 -0.17
CA LEU A 162 6.20 -9.65 -0.98
C LEU A 162 6.68 -8.50 -1.86
N SER A 163 7.45 -7.57 -1.29
CA SER A 163 8.03 -6.44 -2.01
C SER A 163 8.96 -6.92 -3.12
N SER A 164 9.85 -7.86 -2.84
CA SER A 164 10.86 -8.35 -3.78
C SER A 164 10.21 -9.06 -4.97
N ARG A 165 9.30 -10.00 -4.71
CA ARG A 165 8.56 -10.69 -5.77
C ARG A 165 7.68 -9.75 -6.58
N ARG A 166 7.20 -8.64 -5.99
CA ARG A 166 6.47 -7.62 -6.75
C ARG A 166 7.37 -6.79 -7.64
N VAL A 167 8.57 -6.42 -7.18
CA VAL A 167 9.56 -5.72 -8.00
C VAL A 167 9.91 -6.56 -9.24
N ASP A 168 10.10 -7.87 -9.07
CA ASP A 168 10.37 -8.79 -10.18
C ASP A 168 9.23 -8.87 -11.22
N ARG A 169 7.99 -8.62 -10.77
CA ARG A 169 6.78 -8.67 -11.62
C ARG A 169 6.39 -7.32 -12.22
N LYS A 170 6.76 -6.20 -11.58
CA LYS A 170 6.57 -4.84 -12.13
C LYS A 170 7.53 -4.65 -13.31
N GLY A 171 7.04 -4.90 -14.53
CA GLY A 171 7.77 -4.54 -15.74
C GLY A 171 8.12 -3.04 -15.78
N THR A 172 9.21 -2.68 -16.46
CA THR A 172 9.83 -1.34 -16.54
C THR A 172 8.89 -0.20 -17.01
N ARG A 173 7.66 -0.53 -17.44
CA ARG A 173 6.62 0.40 -17.90
C ARG A 173 5.52 0.70 -16.86
N ALA A 174 5.48 0.00 -15.72
CA ALA A 174 4.43 0.10 -14.70
C ALA A 174 4.89 0.84 -13.42
N SER A 175 5.80 1.80 -13.56
CA SER A 175 6.41 2.55 -12.45
C SER A 175 5.46 3.53 -11.72
N ALA A 176 4.17 3.57 -12.07
CA ALA A 176 3.23 4.56 -11.54
C ALA A 176 2.42 4.09 -10.32
N ASP A 177 2.30 2.77 -10.07
CA ASP A 177 1.46 2.26 -8.99
C ASP A 177 2.29 2.04 -7.73
N VAL A 178 2.48 3.11 -6.94
CA VAL A 178 3.04 3.05 -5.59
C VAL A 178 2.06 2.31 -4.69
N ASN A 179 2.53 1.22 -4.08
CA ASN A 179 1.67 0.32 -3.32
C ASN A 179 1.92 0.41 -1.81
N ILE A 180 0.96 -0.02 -0.99
CA ILE A 180 1.03 0.09 0.48
C ILE A 180 2.25 -0.66 1.02
N ILE A 181 2.56 -1.84 0.48
CA ILE A 181 3.76 -2.60 0.88
C ILE A 181 5.04 -1.82 0.56
N ASP A 182 5.13 -1.23 -0.63
CA ASP A 182 6.31 -0.46 -1.05
C ASP A 182 6.52 0.75 -0.13
N LEU A 183 5.43 1.46 0.21
CA LEU A 183 5.44 2.58 1.15
C LEU A 183 5.87 2.16 2.55
N VAL A 184 5.36 1.03 3.05
CA VAL A 184 5.69 0.53 4.39
C VAL A 184 7.17 0.12 4.46
N VAL A 185 7.68 -0.58 3.44
CA VAL A 185 9.09 -0.99 3.40
C VAL A 185 10.02 0.22 3.27
N GLN A 186 9.67 1.20 2.44
CA GLN A 186 10.44 2.45 2.32
C GLN A 186 10.41 3.28 3.60
N PHE A 187 9.26 3.38 4.26
CA PHE A 187 9.15 4.08 5.53
C PHE A 187 9.98 3.40 6.63
N ASP A 188 9.89 2.07 6.73
CA ASP A 188 10.67 1.30 7.71
C ASP A 188 12.18 1.43 7.46
N SER A 189 12.62 1.49 6.20
CA SER A 189 14.04 1.70 5.86
C SER A 189 14.52 3.11 6.20
N LEU A 190 13.72 4.13 5.89
CA LEU A 190 14.01 5.52 6.26
C LEU A 190 14.14 5.69 7.77
N ARG A 191 13.19 5.17 8.55
CA ARG A 191 13.26 5.23 10.02
C ARG A 191 14.49 4.53 10.59
N LYS A 192 14.87 3.37 10.03
CA LYS A 192 16.09 2.66 10.44
C LYS A 192 17.34 3.49 10.16
N ASN A 193 17.39 4.19 9.02
CA ASN A 193 18.50 5.07 8.69
C ASN A 193 18.54 6.27 9.64
N GLU A 194 17.41 6.95 9.88
CA GLU A 194 17.33 8.04 10.86
C GLU A 194 17.78 7.63 12.26
N GLN A 195 17.45 6.41 12.69
CA GLN A 195 17.87 5.87 13.98
C GLN A 195 19.38 5.58 14.01
N ARG A 196 19.95 5.05 12.91
CA ARG A 196 21.39 4.84 12.79
C ARG A 196 22.15 6.15 12.85
N ASP A 197 21.72 7.15 12.08
CA ASP A 197 22.35 8.47 12.06
C ASP A 197 22.36 9.12 13.46
N LYS A 198 21.28 8.93 14.23
CA LYS A 198 21.21 9.39 15.64
C LYS A 198 22.16 8.62 16.56
N ILE A 199 22.27 7.31 16.41
CA ILE A 199 23.19 6.50 17.21
C ILE A 199 24.63 6.89 16.90
N ASP A 200 24.98 7.07 15.63
CA ASP A 200 26.31 7.47 15.20
C ASP A 200 26.67 8.86 15.72
N ALA A 201 25.71 9.80 15.73
CA ALA A 201 25.89 11.11 16.34
C ALA A 201 26.12 11.04 17.86
N LEU A 202 25.34 10.23 18.58
CA LEU A 202 25.50 10.04 20.03
C LEU A 202 26.84 9.38 20.38
N MET A 203 27.29 8.40 19.58
CA MET A 203 28.60 7.77 19.75
C MET A 203 29.74 8.78 19.53
N ALA A 204 29.62 9.66 18.52
CA ALA A 204 30.60 10.71 18.28
C ALA A 204 30.64 11.73 19.44
N GLU A 205 29.49 12.09 20.01
CA GLU A 205 29.42 12.93 21.21
C GLU A 205 30.03 12.23 22.45
N GLU A 206 29.80 10.93 22.62
CA GLU A 206 30.41 10.12 23.68
C GLU A 206 31.94 10.07 23.54
N ASP A 207 32.46 9.89 22.32
CA ASP A 207 33.89 9.89 22.05
C ASP A 207 34.51 11.27 22.34
N GLU A 208 33.86 12.36 21.91
CA GLU A 208 34.32 13.71 22.21
C GLU A 208 34.32 14.01 23.71
N THR A 209 33.26 13.64 24.43
CA THR A 209 33.15 13.86 25.87
C THR A 209 34.16 13.00 26.62
N SER A 210 34.39 11.76 26.20
CA SER A 210 35.43 10.87 26.75
C SER A 210 36.84 11.43 26.52
N GLN A 211 37.12 12.00 25.35
CA GLN A 211 38.41 12.66 25.09
C GLN A 211 38.59 13.93 25.93
N LYS A 212 37.53 14.74 26.10
CA LYS A 212 37.56 15.93 26.97
C LYS A 212 37.79 15.52 28.44
N LEU A 213 37.11 14.48 28.92
CA LEU A 213 37.30 13.92 30.26
C LEU A 213 38.73 13.40 30.47
N ARG A 214 39.30 12.67 29.50
CA ARG A 214 40.69 12.23 29.57
C ARG A 214 41.67 13.38 29.69
N LYS A 215 41.49 14.45 28.91
CA LYS A 215 42.35 15.64 29.00
C LYS A 215 42.25 16.34 30.35
N VAL A 216 41.04 16.48 30.89
CA VAL A 216 40.84 17.07 32.23
C VAL A 216 41.50 16.21 33.31
N LEU A 217 41.39 14.88 33.22
CA LEU A 217 42.04 13.97 34.17
C LEU A 217 43.58 14.04 34.08
N GLU A 218 44.13 14.10 32.87
CA GLU A 218 45.57 14.30 32.65
C GLU A 218 46.05 15.66 33.20
N ASP A 219 45.28 16.72 33.02
CA ASP A 219 45.58 18.07 33.52
C ASP A 219 45.50 18.14 35.07
N ASP A 220 44.58 17.39 35.69
CA ASP A 220 44.41 17.27 37.15
C ASP A 220 45.39 16.27 37.80
N GLY A 221 46.22 15.59 37.00
CA GLY A 221 47.31 14.72 37.48
C GLY A 221 46.87 13.31 37.91
N TYR A 222 45.74 12.82 37.37
CA TYR A 222 45.24 11.45 37.55
C TYR A 222 45.55 10.53 36.37
#